data_AF-A0A1U7NIZ8-F1
#
_entry.id   AF-A0A1U7NIZ8-F1
#
_cell.length_a   1.000
_cell.length_b   1.000
_cell.length_c   1.000
_cell.angle_alpha   90.00
_cell.angle_beta   90.00
_cell.angle_gamma   90.00
#
_symmetry.space_group_name_H-M   'P 1'
#
loop_
_entity.id
_entity.type
_entity.pdbx_description
1 polymer ?
#
loop_
_entity_poly.entity_id
_entity_poly.type
_entity_poly.pdbx_seq_one_letter_code
_entity_poly.pdbx_strand_id
1 'polypeptide(L)'
;MKTLSQLFAQIKNKHDSDDQTNIKNQKTIKVVSMKGTYYPENGTLTQNQLEKLANLKKDGSKIVLFTDKGISKMEEGNVLLADWDAVIAANGYTLLNEQLILMEHIRTRNAFNNAISSLANYWNLGEFKAQFQIGCIEN
;
A
#
# COMPACT_ATOMS: atom_id res chain seq x y z
N MET A 1 -29.77 -40.35 6.04
CA MET A 1 -29.35 -39.70 4.79
C MET A 1 -29.28 -38.19 5.05
N LYS A 2 -28.19 -37.51 4.69
CA LYS A 2 -28.10 -36.03 4.78
C LYS A 2 -28.72 -35.42 3.52
N THR A 3 -29.44 -34.31 3.65
CA THR A 3 -30.10 -33.66 2.51
C THR A 3 -29.12 -32.78 1.72
N LEU A 4 -29.41 -32.54 0.43
CA LEU A 4 -28.59 -31.67 -0.43
C LEU A 4 -28.44 -30.24 0.16
N SER A 5 -29.49 -29.72 0.79
CA SER A 5 -29.45 -28.41 1.46
C SER A 5 -28.46 -28.39 2.64
N GLN A 6 -28.28 -29.51 3.34
CA GLN A 6 -27.30 -29.64 4.42
C GLN A 6 -25.86 -29.77 3.87
N LEU A 7 -25.69 -30.37 2.69
CA LEU A 7 -24.40 -30.44 2.01
C LEU A 7 -23.94 -29.05 1.54
N PHE A 8 -24.82 -28.23 0.96
CA PHE A 8 -24.47 -26.87 0.55
C PHE A 8 -24.15 -25.93 1.72
N ALA A 9 -24.90 -26.03 2.83
CA ALA A 9 -24.60 -25.25 4.03
C ALA A 9 -23.25 -25.61 4.66
N GLN A 10 -22.85 -26.89 4.62
CA GLN A 10 -21.55 -27.35 5.11
C GLN A 10 -20.39 -26.88 4.21
N ILE A 11 -20.57 -26.88 2.89
CA ILE A 11 -19.57 -26.36 1.95
C ILE A 11 -19.42 -24.85 2.12
N LYS A 12 -20.52 -24.11 2.23
CA LYS A 12 -20.51 -22.66 2.42
C LYS A 12 -19.86 -22.26 3.75
N ASN A 13 -20.20 -22.92 4.86
CA ASN A 13 -19.59 -22.64 6.15
C ASN A 13 -18.09 -22.99 6.22
N LYS A 14 -17.64 -24.01 5.48
CA LYS A 14 -16.21 -24.35 5.38
C LYS A 14 -15.44 -23.31 4.57
N HIS A 15 -16.02 -22.81 3.47
CA HIS A 15 -15.38 -21.80 2.63
C HIS A 15 -15.35 -20.41 3.32
N ASP A 16 -16.46 -20.01 3.94
CA ASP A 16 -16.58 -18.74 4.66
C ASP A 16 -15.66 -18.70 5.90
N SER A 17 -15.38 -19.84 6.55
CA SER A 17 -14.42 -19.90 7.66
C SER A 17 -12.98 -19.85 7.20
N ASP A 18 -12.63 -20.58 6.14
CA ASP A 18 -11.25 -20.64 5.64
C ASP A 18 -10.83 -19.29 5.03
N ASP A 19 -11.72 -18.61 4.29
CA ASP A 19 -11.47 -17.29 3.70
C ASP A 19 -11.35 -16.18 4.76
N GLN A 20 -12.21 -16.16 5.79
CA GLN A 20 -12.11 -15.15 6.85
C GLN A 20 -10.89 -15.35 7.75
N THR A 21 -10.44 -16.59 7.94
CA THR A 21 -9.23 -16.89 8.72
C THR A 21 -7.97 -16.52 7.93
N ASN A 22 -7.99 -16.70 6.59
CA ASN A 22 -6.88 -16.35 5.72
C ASN A 22 -6.72 -14.82 5.56
N ILE A 23 -7.83 -14.08 5.47
CA ILE A 23 -7.83 -12.60 5.38
C ILE A 23 -7.29 -11.92 6.65
N LYS A 24 -7.47 -12.51 7.84
CA LYS A 24 -6.99 -11.93 9.12
C LYS A 24 -5.47 -11.99 9.32
N ASN A 25 -4.77 -12.89 8.63
CA ASN A 25 -3.32 -13.08 8.77
C ASN A 25 -2.51 -12.51 7.59
N GLN A 26 -3.17 -11.99 6.55
CA GLN A 26 -2.48 -11.38 5.42
C GLN A 26 -1.80 -10.07 5.82
N LYS A 27 -0.49 -10.00 5.59
CA LYS A 27 0.26 -8.74 5.75
C LYS A 27 -0.28 -7.72 4.75
N THR A 28 -0.41 -6.47 5.19
CA THR A 28 -1.03 -5.41 4.37
C THR A 28 0.03 -4.42 3.88
N ILE A 29 -0.02 -4.10 2.58
CA ILE A 29 0.66 -2.94 2.00
C ILE A 29 -0.39 -1.85 1.81
N LYS A 30 -0.21 -0.71 2.47
CA LYS A 30 -1.07 0.46 2.32
C LYS A 30 -0.42 1.41 1.32
N VAL A 31 -1.07 1.60 0.18
CA VAL A 31 -0.60 2.51 -0.87
C VAL A 31 -1.32 3.84 -0.69
N VAL A 32 -0.58 4.90 -0.40
CA VAL A 32 -1.07 6.26 -0.27
C VAL A 32 -0.74 7.03 -1.55
N SER A 33 -1.76 7.51 -2.27
CA SER A 33 -1.53 8.37 -3.44
C SER A 33 -1.22 9.80 -2.99
N MET A 34 -0.17 10.41 -3.56
CA MET A 34 0.14 11.82 -3.37
C MET A 34 -0.93 12.72 -4.04
N LYS A 35 -1.49 12.29 -5.17
CA LYS A 35 -2.58 12.99 -5.85
C LYS A 35 -3.92 12.65 -5.19
N GLY A 36 -4.63 13.65 -4.68
CA GLY A 36 -5.95 13.51 -4.05
C GLY A 36 -5.94 13.39 -2.53
N THR A 37 -4.81 13.02 -1.93
CA THR A 37 -4.55 13.33 -0.51
C THR A 37 -4.24 14.83 -0.46
N TYR A 38 -4.82 15.60 0.47
CA TYR A 38 -4.55 17.04 0.63
C TYR A 38 -3.08 17.30 0.99
N TYR A 39 -2.18 17.13 0.02
CA TYR A 39 -0.79 17.55 0.10
C TYR A 39 -0.75 19.00 -0.35
N PRO A 40 -0.29 19.93 0.49
CA PRO A 40 -0.11 21.31 0.07
C PRO A 40 0.88 21.36 -1.09
N GLU A 41 0.70 22.32 -2.00
CA GLU A 41 1.48 22.43 -3.24
C GLU A 41 3.00 22.47 -3.01
N ASN A 42 3.43 22.88 -1.81
CA ASN A 42 4.81 22.94 -1.35
C ASN A 42 5.40 21.58 -0.89
N GLY A 43 4.67 20.46 -1.03
CA GLY A 43 5.19 19.14 -0.68
C GLY A 43 5.52 18.96 0.81
N THR A 44 4.79 19.63 1.71
CA THR A 44 4.99 19.54 3.16
C THR A 44 3.81 18.85 3.85
N LEU A 45 4.05 17.78 4.58
CA LEU A 45 3.03 17.12 5.41
C LEU A 45 2.76 17.92 6.69
N THR A 46 1.47 18.05 7.05
CA THR A 46 1.06 18.62 8.34
C THR A 46 1.29 17.63 9.49
N GLN A 47 1.38 18.13 10.72
CA GLN A 47 1.55 17.30 11.93
C GLN A 47 0.45 16.22 12.07
N ASN A 48 -0.81 16.58 11.81
CA ASN A 48 -1.95 15.64 11.84
C ASN A 48 -1.77 14.49 10.82
N GLN A 49 -1.27 14.80 9.62
CA GLN A 49 -1.02 13.78 8.59
C GLN A 49 0.17 12.88 8.95
N LEU A 50 1.23 13.44 9.56
CA LEU A 50 2.35 12.66 10.08
C LEU A 50 1.90 11.71 11.20
N GLU A 51 1.04 12.16 12.11
CA GLU A 51 0.47 11.33 13.18
C GLU A 51 -0.40 10.20 12.62
N LYS A 52 -1.21 10.49 11.60
CA LYS A 52 -1.99 9.47 10.90
C LYS A 52 -1.10 8.48 10.15
N LEU A 53 -0.04 8.94 9.49
CA LEU A 53 0.96 8.06 8.86
C LEU A 53 1.59 7.12 9.91
N ALA A 54 1.99 7.66 11.07
CA ALA A 54 2.51 6.86 12.17
C ALA A 54 1.49 5.85 12.70
N ASN A 55 0.20 6.23 12.80
CA ASN A 55 -0.87 5.32 13.20
C ASN A 55 -1.09 4.19 12.19
N LEU A 56 -0.96 4.46 10.89
CA LEU A 56 -1.12 3.45 9.84
C LEU A 56 -0.06 2.34 9.92
N LYS A 57 1.08 2.58 10.59
CA LYS A 57 2.14 1.58 10.82
C LYS A 57 1.91 0.70 12.05
N LYS A 58 1.03 1.10 12.98
CA LYS A 58 0.84 0.40 14.26
C LYS A 58 0.34 -1.04 14.13
N ASP A 59 -0.27 -1.40 13.00
CA ASP A 59 -0.72 -2.75 12.69
C ASP A 59 0.33 -3.59 11.93
N GLY A 60 1.57 -3.10 11.81
CA GLY A 60 2.64 -3.76 11.08
C GLY A 60 2.53 -3.66 9.55
N SER A 61 1.60 -2.84 9.05
CA SER A 61 1.48 -2.58 7.61
C SER A 61 2.71 -1.87 7.06
N LYS A 62 3.07 -2.21 5.81
CA LYS A 62 4.06 -1.47 5.02
C LYS A 62 3.37 -0.32 4.30
N ILE A 63 3.90 0.89 4.40
CA ILE A 63 3.29 2.07 3.79
C ILE A 63 4.11 2.52 2.60
N VAL A 64 3.46 2.58 1.44
CA VAL A 64 4.05 2.98 0.17
C VAL A 64 3.42 4.28 -0.28
N LEU A 65 4.23 5.31 -0.51
CA LEU A 65 3.79 6.52 -1.19
C LEU A 65 3.81 6.28 -2.71
N PHE A 66 2.71 6.56 -3.40
CA PHE A 66 2.66 6.59 -4.85
C PHE A 66 2.52 8.03 -5.35
N THR A 67 3.38 8.44 -6.28
CA THR A 67 3.42 9.80 -6.81
C THR A 67 3.55 9.81 -8.33
N ASP A 68 2.89 10.77 -8.98
CA ASP A 68 3.09 11.07 -10.40
C ASP A 68 4.25 12.05 -10.64
N LYS A 69 4.75 12.71 -9.58
CA LYS A 69 5.95 13.54 -9.63
C LYS A 69 7.21 12.65 -9.61
N GLY A 70 8.28 13.13 -10.25
CA GLY A 70 9.60 12.51 -10.10
C GLY A 70 10.15 12.73 -8.69
N ILE A 71 10.95 11.77 -8.19
CA ILE A 71 11.53 11.82 -6.83
C ILE A 71 12.31 13.11 -6.58
N SER A 72 13.04 13.62 -7.59
CA SER A 72 13.80 14.88 -7.50
C SER A 72 12.94 16.11 -7.20
N LYS A 73 11.65 16.09 -7.56
CA LYS A 73 10.71 17.20 -7.28
C LYS A 73 10.08 17.10 -5.89
N MET A 74 10.43 16.09 -5.09
CA MET A 74 9.93 15.91 -3.74
C MET A 74 10.95 16.32 -2.66
N GLU A 75 12.21 16.60 -3.05
CA GLU A 75 13.24 17.09 -2.13
C GLU A 75 12.95 18.52 -1.63
N GLU A 76 12.08 19.26 -2.33
CA GLU A 76 11.68 20.62 -1.97
C GLU A 76 10.73 20.69 -0.75
N GLY A 77 10.41 19.55 -0.12
CA GLY A 77 9.57 19.49 1.09
C GLY A 77 9.88 18.30 2.01
N ASN A 78 9.24 18.23 3.17
CA ASN A 78 9.47 17.15 4.15
C ASN A 78 8.77 15.82 3.79
N VAL A 79 8.13 15.72 2.63
CA VAL A 79 7.42 14.51 2.19
C VAL A 79 8.34 13.31 2.06
N LEU A 80 9.56 13.50 1.55
CA LEU A 80 10.57 12.43 1.50
C LEU A 80 11.14 12.06 2.88
N LEU A 81 11.04 12.98 3.85
CA LEU A 81 11.50 12.78 5.23
C LEU A 81 10.46 12.08 6.11
N ALA A 82 9.23 11.95 5.61
CA ALA A 82 8.22 11.19 6.32
C ALA A 82 8.55 9.69 6.27
N ASP A 83 8.08 8.98 7.29
CA ASP A 83 8.43 7.59 7.55
C ASP A 83 7.72 6.64 6.56
N TRP A 84 8.08 6.66 5.29
CA TRP A 84 7.58 5.74 4.27
C TRP A 84 8.46 4.48 4.22
N ASP A 85 7.86 3.31 4.05
CA ASP A 85 8.64 2.09 3.78
C ASP A 85 9.19 2.09 2.34
N ALA A 86 8.47 2.71 1.40
CA ALA A 86 8.94 2.95 0.04
C ALA A 86 8.19 4.12 -0.61
N VAL A 87 8.81 4.74 -1.63
CA VAL A 87 8.17 5.71 -2.50
C VAL A 87 8.26 5.27 -3.94
N ILE A 88 7.12 5.15 -4.62
CA ILE A 88 7.01 4.76 -6.02
C ILE A 88 6.62 5.98 -6.85
N ALA A 89 7.47 6.36 -7.81
CA ALA A 89 7.19 7.41 -8.78
C ALA A 89 6.76 6.84 -10.13
N ALA A 90 5.74 7.44 -10.74
CA ALA A 90 5.15 7.00 -12.01
C ALA A 90 6.14 7.01 -13.20
N ASN A 91 7.23 7.76 -13.07
CA ASN A 91 8.35 7.76 -14.03
C ASN A 91 9.28 6.54 -13.90
N GLY A 92 8.90 5.52 -13.12
CA GLY A 92 9.61 4.24 -13.03
C GLY A 92 10.72 4.23 -12.00
N TYR A 93 10.78 5.18 -11.08
CA TYR A 93 11.74 5.14 -9.99
C TYR A 93 11.07 4.77 -8.67
N THR A 94 11.75 3.97 -7.87
CA THR A 94 11.33 3.65 -6.50
C THR A 94 12.44 4.01 -5.53
N LEU A 95 12.12 4.80 -4.50
CA LEU A 95 13.00 5.03 -3.36
C LEU A 95 12.69 3.99 -2.28
N LEU A 96 13.69 3.22 -1.87
CA LEU A 96 13.58 2.17 -0.87
C LEU A 96 14.83 2.17 -0.01
N ASN A 97 14.70 2.32 1.32
CA ASN A 97 15.84 2.43 2.24
C ASN A 97 16.90 3.44 1.75
N GLU A 98 16.46 4.63 1.34
CA GLU A 98 17.31 5.70 0.77
C GLU A 98 18.03 5.36 -0.55
N GLN A 99 17.74 4.20 -1.15
CA GLN A 99 18.29 3.78 -2.44
C GLN A 99 17.28 4.00 -3.56
N LEU A 100 17.77 4.59 -4.65
CA LEU A 100 17.00 4.78 -5.87
C LEU A 100 17.09 3.52 -6.74
N ILE A 101 15.95 2.88 -6.95
CA ILE A 101 15.82 1.66 -7.76
C ILE A 101 15.04 1.99 -9.03
N LEU A 102 15.60 1.66 -10.19
CA LEU A 102 14.90 1.78 -11.46
C LEU A 102 13.97 0.57 -11.66
N MET A 103 12.72 0.86 -11.99
CA MET A 103 11.65 -0.09 -12.32
C MET A 103 11.05 0.28 -13.68
N GLU A 104 10.20 -0.60 -14.22
CA GLU A 104 9.40 -0.28 -15.39
C GLU A 104 8.55 0.99 -15.15
N HIS A 105 8.37 1.82 -16.17
CA HIS A 105 7.47 2.98 -16.09
C HIS A 105 6.07 2.55 -15.63
N ILE A 106 5.57 3.13 -14.54
CA ILE A 106 4.30 2.76 -13.94
C ILE A 106 3.18 3.57 -14.60
N ARG A 107 2.94 3.27 -15.87
CA ARG A 107 1.86 3.85 -16.69
C ARG A 107 0.61 2.97 -16.75
N THR A 108 0.73 1.71 -16.30
CA THR A 108 -0.34 0.72 -16.38
C THR A 108 -0.60 0.10 -15.00
N ARG A 109 -1.81 -0.42 -14.81
CA ARG A 109 -2.18 -1.19 -13.59
C ARG A 109 -1.27 -2.40 -13.40
N ASN A 110 -0.85 -3.06 -14.47
CA ASN A 110 0.05 -4.21 -14.41
C ASN A 110 1.45 -3.82 -13.91
N ALA A 111 2.04 -2.76 -14.47
CA ALA A 111 3.34 -2.25 -14.01
C ALA A 111 3.29 -1.84 -12.53
N PHE A 112 2.19 -1.20 -12.12
CA PHE A 112 1.96 -0.86 -10.71
C PHE A 112 1.89 -2.10 -9.82
N ASN A 113 1.10 -3.11 -10.19
CA ASN A 113 0.96 -4.35 -9.43
C ASN A 113 2.28 -5.12 -9.35
N ASN A 114 3.09 -5.11 -10.41
CA ASN A 114 4.42 -5.69 -10.43
C ASN A 114 5.35 -4.96 -9.46
N ALA A 115 5.29 -3.62 -9.41
CA ALA A 115 6.08 -2.84 -8.46
C ALA A 115 5.73 -3.19 -7.00
N ILE A 116 4.45 -3.23 -6.66
CA ILE A 116 3.99 -3.62 -5.31
C ILE A 116 4.38 -5.06 -4.97
N SER A 117 4.22 -6.00 -5.91
CA SER A 117 4.61 -7.40 -5.70
C SER A 117 6.11 -7.56 -5.47
N SER A 118 6.93 -6.76 -6.18
CA SER A 118 8.38 -6.74 -6.02
C SER A 118 8.77 -6.23 -4.62
N LEU A 119 8.09 -5.18 -4.13
CA LEU A 119 8.28 -4.69 -2.76
C LEU A 119 7.84 -5.72 -1.71
N ALA A 120 6.70 -6.38 -1.91
CA ALA A 120 6.23 -7.43 -1.01
C ALA A 120 7.23 -8.60 -0.91
N ASN A 121 7.82 -8.98 -2.03
CA ASN A 121 8.86 -10.00 -2.08
C ASN A 121 10.15 -9.53 -1.38
N TYR A 122 10.59 -8.29 -1.63
CA TYR A 122 11.75 -7.70 -0.94
C TYR A 122 11.59 -7.71 0.58
N TRP A 123 10.38 -7.43 1.09
CA TRP A 123 10.06 -7.48 2.51
C TRP A 123 9.71 -8.88 3.04
N ASN A 124 9.79 -9.93 2.23
CA ASN A 124 9.40 -11.30 2.60
C ASN A 124 7.98 -11.37 3.22
N LEU A 125 7.02 -10.70 2.59
CA LEU A 125 5.67 -10.65 3.13
C LEU A 125 4.88 -11.95 2.93
N GLY A 126 5.25 -12.78 1.96
CA GLY A 126 4.47 -13.96 1.58
C GLY A 126 3.16 -13.55 0.90
N GLU A 127 2.04 -14.18 1.27
CA GLU A 127 0.72 -13.71 0.85
C GLU A 127 0.43 -12.34 1.47
N PHE A 128 0.06 -11.38 0.62
CA PHE A 128 -0.20 -10.00 1.04
C PHE A 128 -1.42 -9.42 0.35
N LYS A 129 -1.98 -8.38 0.97
CA LYS A 129 -3.04 -7.57 0.37
C LYS A 129 -2.55 -6.14 0.18
N ALA A 130 -2.69 -5.61 -1.03
CA ALA A 130 -2.50 -4.20 -1.30
C ALA A 130 -3.82 -3.45 -1.10
N GLN A 131 -3.84 -2.48 -0.19
CA GLN A 131 -4.97 -1.59 0.03
C GLN A 131 -4.61 -0.20 -0.50
N PHE A 132 -5.33 0.26 -1.51
CA PHE A 132 -5.16 1.60 -2.04
C PHE A 132 -6.02 2.58 -1.26
N GLN A 133 -5.38 3.56 -0.65
CA GLN A 133 -6.05 4.70 -0.04
C GLN A 133 -5.85 5.90 -0.97
N ILE A 134 -6.85 6.14 -1.81
CA ILE A 134 -6.93 7.32 -2.68
C ILE A 134 -7.77 8.35 -1.95
N GLY A 135 -7.16 9.48 -1.61
CA GLY A 135 -7.88 10.60 -1.02
C GLY A 135 -8.07 10.48 0.48
N CYS A 136 -7.67 11.55 1.15
CA CYS A 136 -7.98 11.90 2.53
C CYS A 136 -7.57 10.90 3.60
N ILE A 137 -6.38 11.14 4.15
CA ILE A 137 -6.27 11.25 5.60
C ILE A 137 -7.10 12.48 6.03
N GLU A 138 -8.43 12.40 5.93
CA GLU A 138 -9.35 13.44 6.42
C GLU A 138 -9.30 13.49 7.94
N ASN A 139 -9.80 14.57 8.54
CA ASN A 139 -9.88 14.74 10.00
C ASN A 139 -10.36 13.47 10.71
#